data_AF-A0A8H2DNV1-F1
#
_entry.id   AF-A0A8H2DNV1-F1
#
_cell.length_a   1.000
_cell.length_b   1.000
_cell.length_c   1.000
_cell.angle_alpha   90.00
_cell.angle_beta   90.00
_cell.angle_gamma   90.00
#
_symmetry.space_group_name_H-M   'P 1'
#
loop_
_entity.id
_entity.type
_entity.pdbx_description
1 polymer ?
#
loop_
_entity_poly.entity_id
_entity_poly.type
_entity_poly.pdbx_seq_one_letter_code
_entity_poly.pdbx_strand_id
1 'polypeptide(L)'
;MSTIQATGSHVEPSVPVLPDGLTLKYVAEGAANVIWRISLPDEQLTPPPTAIEKYSESTPPPSVVDTDVNISRVNGTTKANGTNAPTTTSAVTDYSHLLLRLRKCLPSSESNLLAYEYLSSVIMPLFPPGVMVGQELVKLPPALVVRANDTLHHLEKSGVRPAHRQNLYLAGDPRPGEQQMEEGYAFLLEDMTPNTSLGEFLLEFKAKWLVQSPNAPQGWKRCRTCALRLRKYSRAIKKGKNVEWRGICPFDLVSNDQERAKIAVRRILQQPRSEDEKLVGRVTSALMGCPQLSILKELQASLDPKGILGADHKSKKFLTAMTLRDCTFYVKVSPTDVQARLGDFDVKSGEAGKSDYWIETERELINEGWYSGTEDGDYPWKAGGLEVVCRA
;
A
#
# COMPACT_ATOMS: atom_id res chain seq x y z
N MET A 1 39.10 -27.42 -11.48
CA MET A 1 38.67 -27.51 -10.08
C MET A 1 39.35 -26.40 -9.30
N SER A 2 38.62 -25.35 -8.95
CA SER A 2 38.98 -24.43 -7.87
C SER A 2 37.68 -23.81 -7.40
N THR A 3 37.20 -24.29 -6.25
CA THR A 3 35.93 -23.92 -5.64
C THR A 3 36.20 -22.71 -4.76
N ILE A 4 35.73 -21.54 -5.19
CA ILE A 4 35.71 -20.37 -4.31
C ILE A 4 34.51 -20.56 -3.36
N GLN A 5 34.82 -20.90 -2.10
CA GLN A 5 33.84 -20.89 -1.01
C GLN A 5 33.44 -19.44 -0.75
N ALA A 6 32.16 -19.13 -0.95
CA ALA A 6 31.55 -17.89 -0.47
C ALA A 6 31.30 -18.03 1.04
N THR A 7 32.29 -17.69 1.86
CA THR A 7 32.11 -17.48 3.30
C THR A 7 31.73 -16.02 3.56
N GLY A 8 30.51 -15.66 3.17
CA GLY A 8 29.80 -14.50 3.68
C GLY A 8 28.64 -15.01 4.52
N SER A 9 28.73 -14.95 5.84
CA SER A 9 27.59 -15.18 6.72
C SER A 9 26.57 -14.06 6.47
N HIS A 10 25.60 -14.33 5.59
CA HIS A 10 24.36 -13.57 5.55
C HIS A 10 23.71 -13.75 6.92
N VAL A 11 23.85 -12.74 7.79
CA VAL A 11 23.03 -12.64 8.99
C VAL A 11 21.61 -12.43 8.45
N GLU A 12 20.76 -13.45 8.57
CA GLU A 12 19.33 -13.29 8.29
C GLU A 12 18.85 -12.06 9.08
N PRO A 13 18.15 -11.11 8.46
CA PRO A 13 17.56 -10.01 9.21
C PRO A 13 16.77 -10.58 10.38
N SER A 14 16.87 -9.97 11.56
CA SER A 14 16.08 -10.38 12.73
C SER A 14 14.63 -9.99 12.50
N VAL A 15 13.93 -10.78 11.68
CA VAL A 15 12.54 -10.58 11.30
C VAL A 15 11.66 -11.09 12.45
N PRO A 16 10.78 -10.25 13.02
CA PRO A 16 9.92 -10.67 14.12
C PRO A 16 8.94 -11.75 13.66
N VAL A 17 8.66 -12.69 14.54
CA VAL A 17 7.68 -13.78 14.31
C VAL A 17 6.34 -13.33 14.85
N LEU A 18 5.28 -13.47 14.05
CA LEU A 18 3.92 -13.19 14.54
C LEU A 18 3.46 -14.26 15.55
N PRO A 19 2.67 -13.89 16.56
CA PRO A 19 2.05 -14.86 17.47
C PRO A 19 1.10 -15.82 16.75
N ASP A 20 1.17 -17.11 17.07
CA ASP A 20 0.29 -18.15 16.50
C ASP A 20 -1.19 -17.90 16.77
N GLY A 21 -1.51 -17.28 17.91
CA GLY A 21 -2.88 -17.06 18.40
C GLY A 21 -3.62 -15.87 17.78
N LEU A 22 -3.00 -15.12 16.85
CA LEU A 22 -3.64 -13.95 16.24
C LEU A 22 -4.99 -14.31 15.60
N THR A 23 -5.97 -13.44 15.83
CA THR A 23 -7.25 -13.48 15.13
C THR A 23 -7.15 -12.69 13.84
N LEU A 24 -7.71 -13.24 12.75
CA LEU A 24 -7.71 -12.62 11.43
C LEU A 24 -9.14 -12.26 11.01
N LYS A 25 -9.34 -11.02 10.59
CA LYS A 25 -10.58 -10.57 9.95
C LYS A 25 -10.30 -10.12 8.53
N TYR A 26 -10.98 -10.71 7.55
CA TYR A 26 -10.85 -10.35 6.14
C TYR A 26 -11.24 -8.87 5.93
N VAL A 27 -10.39 -8.13 5.21
CA VAL A 27 -10.63 -6.71 4.87
C VAL A 27 -10.88 -6.56 3.37
N ALA A 28 -9.92 -6.98 2.55
CA ALA A 28 -9.97 -6.82 1.10
C ALA A 28 -9.00 -7.78 0.39
N GLU A 29 -9.16 -7.97 -0.91
CA GLU A 29 -8.19 -8.72 -1.71
C GLU A 29 -7.91 -8.11 -3.10
N GLY A 30 -6.62 -8.05 -3.43
CA GLY A 30 -6.11 -7.70 -4.75
C GLY A 30 -5.94 -8.93 -5.63
N ALA A 31 -5.27 -8.75 -6.77
CA ALA A 31 -4.94 -9.87 -7.65
C ALA A 31 -3.98 -10.85 -6.99
N ALA A 32 -2.93 -10.34 -6.34
CA ALA A 32 -1.84 -11.14 -5.78
C ALA A 32 -1.82 -11.27 -4.25
N ASN A 33 -2.64 -10.49 -3.54
CA ASN A 33 -2.57 -10.39 -2.08
C ASN A 33 -3.97 -10.33 -1.44
N VAL A 34 -4.06 -10.73 -0.18
CA VAL A 34 -5.23 -10.56 0.70
C VAL A 34 -4.81 -9.76 1.93
N ILE A 35 -5.65 -8.81 2.33
CA ILE A 35 -5.44 -7.92 3.48
C ILE A 35 -6.35 -8.35 4.62
N TRP A 36 -5.77 -8.45 5.81
CA TRP A 36 -6.42 -8.87 7.04
C TRP A 36 -6.23 -7.82 8.12
N ARG A 37 -7.26 -7.58 8.92
CA ARG A 37 -7.12 -6.94 10.22
C ARG A 37 -6.70 -8.00 11.21
N ILE A 38 -5.74 -7.68 12.06
CA ILE A 38 -5.20 -8.59 13.06
C ILE A 38 -5.44 -8.05 14.46
N SER A 39 -5.69 -8.96 15.39
CA SER A 39 -5.77 -8.65 16.81
C SER A 39 -5.18 -9.80 17.59
N LEU A 40 -4.67 -9.50 18.78
CA LEU A 40 -4.42 -10.55 19.76
C LEU A 40 -5.74 -11.33 19.99
N PRO A 41 -5.66 -12.63 20.28
CA PRO A 41 -6.85 -13.33 20.74
C PRO A 41 -7.35 -12.56 21.96
N ASP A 42 -8.65 -12.24 21.99
CA ASP A 42 -9.26 -11.84 23.26
C ASP A 42 -8.86 -12.94 24.24
N GLU A 43 -8.16 -12.58 25.32
CA GLU A 43 -8.22 -13.41 26.52
C GLU A 43 -9.71 -13.62 26.69
N GLN A 44 -10.18 -14.85 26.47
CA GLN A 44 -11.56 -15.20 26.71
C GLN A 44 -11.88 -14.56 28.04
N LEU A 45 -12.76 -13.55 28.05
CA LEU A 45 -13.38 -13.05 29.25
C LEU A 45 -13.75 -14.32 29.99
N THR A 46 -13.03 -14.61 31.06
CA THR A 46 -13.45 -15.66 31.98
C THR A 46 -14.89 -15.26 32.26
N PRO A 47 -15.89 -16.13 31.99
CA PRO A 47 -17.26 -15.78 32.30
C PRO A 47 -17.22 -15.25 33.73
N PRO A 48 -17.79 -14.06 34.01
CA PRO A 48 -17.76 -13.50 35.35
C PRO A 48 -18.18 -14.64 36.28
N PRO A 49 -17.42 -14.91 37.37
CA PRO A 49 -17.66 -16.09 38.19
C PRO A 49 -19.14 -16.11 38.49
N THR A 50 -19.81 -17.20 38.06
CA THR A 50 -21.25 -17.35 38.23
C THR A 50 -21.52 -17.14 39.71
N ALA A 51 -22.01 -15.95 40.08
CA ALA A 51 -22.42 -15.68 41.43
C ALA A 51 -23.65 -16.57 41.63
N ILE A 52 -23.44 -17.72 42.26
CA ILE A 52 -24.55 -18.55 42.71
C ILE A 52 -25.25 -17.71 43.78
N GLU A 53 -26.39 -17.10 43.43
CA GLU A 53 -27.14 -16.21 44.33
C GLU A 53 -27.66 -16.93 45.59
N LYS A 54 -27.60 -18.27 45.66
CA LYS A 54 -27.97 -19.05 46.84
C LYS A 54 -27.15 -20.32 46.96
N TYR A 55 -26.34 -20.41 48.01
CA TYR A 55 -25.87 -21.69 48.53
C TYR A 55 -27.10 -22.49 49.00
N SER A 56 -27.32 -23.69 48.46
CA SER A 56 -28.28 -24.63 49.05
C SER A 56 -27.72 -25.15 50.38
N GLU A 57 -28.60 -25.61 51.29
CA GLU A 57 -28.25 -26.11 52.64
C GLU A 57 -27.19 -27.23 52.70
N SER A 58 -26.76 -27.74 51.55
CA SER A 58 -25.77 -28.80 51.38
C SER A 58 -24.34 -28.32 51.08
N THR A 59 -24.08 -27.03 50.86
CA THR A 59 -22.75 -26.52 50.47
C THR A 59 -22.35 -25.30 51.30
N PRO A 60 -21.33 -25.38 52.19
CA PRO A 60 -20.90 -24.23 52.97
C PRO A 60 -20.15 -23.18 52.11
N PRO A 61 -20.28 -21.88 52.40
CA PRO A 61 -19.54 -20.82 51.71
C PRO A 61 -18.04 -20.85 52.08
N PRO A 62 -17.16 -20.36 51.19
CA PRO A 62 -15.72 -20.24 51.47
C PRO A 62 -15.46 -19.22 52.58
N SER A 63 -14.58 -19.58 53.52
CA SER A 63 -14.21 -18.78 54.68
C SER A 63 -13.55 -17.45 54.29
N VAL A 64 -14.08 -16.34 54.80
CA VAL A 64 -13.48 -15.00 54.70
C VAL A 64 -12.33 -14.93 55.71
N VAL A 65 -11.12 -14.64 55.25
CA VAL A 65 -9.98 -14.31 56.12
C VAL A 65 -9.95 -12.80 56.26
N ASP A 66 -10.45 -12.30 57.39
CA ASP A 66 -10.29 -10.92 57.83
C ASP A 66 -8.90 -10.75 58.46
N THR A 67 -8.12 -9.79 57.96
CA THR A 67 -7.15 -9.07 58.80
C THR A 67 -6.95 -7.65 58.26
N ASP A 68 -7.77 -6.73 58.75
CA ASP A 68 -7.41 -5.32 58.88
C ASP A 68 -6.59 -5.13 60.17
N VAL A 69 -5.37 -4.60 60.06
CA VAL A 69 -4.77 -3.81 61.15
C VAL A 69 -4.03 -2.62 60.54
N ASN A 70 -4.49 -1.44 60.94
CA ASN A 70 -3.98 -0.13 60.56
C ASN A 70 -3.24 0.47 61.77
N ILE A 71 -1.94 0.75 61.69
CA ILE A 71 -1.23 1.66 62.62
C ILE A 71 -0.24 2.54 61.83
N SER A 72 -0.22 3.81 62.23
CA SER A 72 0.33 4.99 61.57
C SER A 72 1.86 5.18 61.66
N ARG A 73 2.40 5.89 60.65
CA ARG A 73 3.56 6.82 60.61
C ARG A 73 4.70 6.68 61.64
N VAL A 74 5.94 6.45 61.14
CA VAL A 74 7.18 7.15 61.56
C VAL A 74 8.21 7.18 60.39
N ASN A 75 8.89 8.32 60.22
CA ASN A 75 10.02 8.57 59.30
C ASN A 75 11.29 7.77 59.66
N GLY A 76 12.04 7.29 58.67
CA GLY A 76 13.40 6.79 58.90
C GLY A 76 14.08 6.22 57.66
N THR A 77 15.09 6.93 57.17
CA THR A 77 16.07 6.54 56.14
C THR A 77 16.88 5.31 56.54
N THR A 78 17.00 4.29 55.67
CA THR A 78 18.19 3.43 55.56
C THR A 78 18.29 2.68 54.23
N LYS A 79 19.53 2.41 53.84
CA LYS A 79 20.04 1.96 52.55
C LYS A 79 19.89 0.44 52.29
N ALA A 80 19.75 0.14 51.00
CA ALA A 80 20.45 -0.87 50.19
C ALA A 80 20.21 -2.39 50.36
N ASN A 81 20.21 -3.00 49.18
CA ASN A 81 20.51 -4.40 48.79
C ASN A 81 19.38 -5.43 48.86
N GLY A 82 18.80 -5.69 47.68
CA GLY A 82 18.03 -6.89 47.38
C GLY A 82 17.86 -7.02 45.87
N THR A 83 18.51 -8.02 45.30
CA THR A 83 18.57 -8.38 43.87
C THR A 83 17.19 -8.56 43.24
N ASN A 84 16.85 -7.69 42.27
CA ASN A 84 15.72 -7.91 41.37
C ASN A 84 16.27 -8.25 39.98
N ALA A 85 16.02 -9.50 39.57
CA ALA A 85 16.11 -9.93 38.19
C ALA A 85 15.26 -9.00 37.31
N PRO A 86 15.71 -8.65 36.09
CA PRO A 86 14.90 -7.83 35.21
C PRO A 86 13.67 -8.64 34.82
N THR A 87 12.52 -8.30 35.38
CA THR A 87 11.23 -8.67 34.84
C THR A 87 11.14 -7.96 33.50
N THR A 88 11.46 -8.67 32.43
CA THR A 88 11.21 -8.22 31.06
C THR A 88 9.70 -8.14 30.91
N THR A 89 9.14 -6.97 31.18
CA THR A 89 7.79 -6.63 30.79
C THR A 89 7.79 -6.65 29.26
N SER A 90 7.49 -7.80 28.66
CA SER A 90 7.27 -7.92 27.22
C SER A 90 6.19 -6.91 26.86
N ALA A 91 6.59 -5.81 26.23
CA ALA A 91 5.65 -4.82 25.73
C ALA A 91 4.65 -5.55 24.85
N VAL A 92 3.37 -5.54 25.25
CA VAL A 92 2.31 -6.13 24.44
C VAL A 92 2.27 -5.35 23.14
N THR A 93 2.62 -5.99 22.03
CA THR A 93 2.58 -5.37 20.71
C THR A 93 1.13 -5.04 20.38
N ASP A 94 0.83 -3.74 20.28
CA ASP A 94 -0.46 -3.26 19.80
C ASP A 94 -0.53 -3.38 18.28
N TYR A 95 -1.48 -4.17 17.78
CA TYR A 95 -1.71 -4.36 16.34
C TYR A 95 -2.90 -3.55 15.80
N SER A 96 -3.57 -2.75 16.64
CA SER A 96 -4.80 -2.05 16.28
C SER A 96 -4.65 -1.09 15.09
N HIS A 97 -3.44 -0.60 14.86
CA HIS A 97 -3.04 0.33 13.80
C HIS A 97 -2.35 -0.36 12.61
N LEU A 98 -2.37 -1.70 12.56
CA LEU A 98 -1.69 -2.50 11.54
C LEU A 98 -2.65 -3.43 10.79
N LEU A 99 -2.31 -3.70 9.53
CA LEU A 99 -2.94 -4.71 8.69
C LEU A 99 -1.90 -5.78 8.31
N LEU A 100 -2.36 -7.02 8.12
CA LEU A 100 -1.53 -8.11 7.63
C LEU A 100 -1.81 -8.37 6.15
N ARG A 101 -0.79 -8.28 5.31
CA ARG A 101 -0.86 -8.64 3.89
C ARG A 101 -0.28 -10.04 3.67
N LEU A 102 -1.14 -10.97 3.27
CA LEU A 102 -0.79 -12.33 2.90
C LEU A 102 -0.78 -12.50 1.38
N ARG A 103 0.19 -13.24 0.88
CA ARG A 103 0.39 -13.44 -0.56
C ARG A 103 -0.44 -14.62 -1.07
N LYS A 104 -1.04 -14.47 -2.25
CA LYS A 104 -1.70 -15.55 -3.00
C LYS A 104 -0.70 -16.46 -3.69
N CYS A 105 -1.11 -17.71 -3.88
CA CYS A 105 -0.39 -18.72 -4.65
C CYS A 105 -0.50 -18.39 -6.15
N LEU A 106 0.44 -17.57 -6.64
CA LEU A 106 0.52 -17.15 -8.04
C LEU A 106 1.99 -17.25 -8.51
N PRO A 107 2.29 -17.99 -9.59
CA PRO A 107 3.65 -18.12 -10.13
C PRO A 107 4.24 -16.79 -10.60
N SER A 108 3.38 -15.84 -10.98
CA SER A 108 3.77 -14.53 -11.48
C SER A 108 4.12 -13.52 -10.38
N SER A 109 3.89 -13.81 -9.10
CA SER A 109 4.27 -12.93 -7.99
C SER A 109 5.61 -13.34 -7.35
N GLU A 110 6.30 -12.35 -6.79
CA GLU A 110 7.58 -12.50 -6.09
C GLU A 110 7.37 -12.75 -4.59
N SER A 111 8.24 -13.55 -3.95
CA SER A 111 8.07 -13.89 -2.52
C SER A 111 8.15 -12.65 -1.65
N ASN A 112 7.49 -12.66 -0.49
CA ASN A 112 7.47 -11.49 0.37
C ASN A 112 8.88 -11.10 0.84
N LEU A 113 9.75 -12.07 1.07
CA LEU A 113 11.16 -11.83 1.41
C LEU A 113 11.89 -11.07 0.29
N LEU A 114 11.85 -11.56 -0.96
CA LEU A 114 12.52 -10.90 -2.09
C LEU A 114 11.92 -9.52 -2.39
N ALA A 115 10.59 -9.39 -2.32
CA ALA A 115 9.91 -8.11 -2.46
C ALA A 115 10.35 -7.11 -1.37
N TYR A 116 10.55 -7.59 -0.13
CA TYR A 116 11.04 -6.76 0.96
C TYR A 116 12.52 -6.41 0.83
N GLU A 117 13.37 -7.30 0.32
CA GLU A 117 14.77 -6.99 0.02
C GLU A 117 14.87 -5.83 -0.96
N TYR A 118 14.05 -5.82 -2.02
CA TYR A 118 13.96 -4.67 -2.92
C TYR A 118 13.41 -3.44 -2.21
N LEU A 119 12.29 -3.56 -1.50
CA LEU A 119 11.66 -2.44 -0.81
C LEU A 119 12.63 -1.77 0.17
N SER A 120 13.29 -2.55 1.03
CA SER A 120 14.19 -2.08 2.08
C SER A 120 15.53 -1.56 1.56
N SER A 121 16.12 -2.20 0.54
CA SER A 121 17.44 -1.80 0.02
C SER A 121 17.38 -0.74 -1.09
N VAL A 122 16.21 -0.52 -1.70
CA VAL A 122 16.07 0.37 -2.86
C VAL A 122 15.09 1.50 -2.62
N ILE A 123 13.90 1.20 -2.09
CA ILE A 123 12.79 2.16 -2.05
C ILE A 123 12.78 2.94 -0.74
N MET A 124 12.77 2.26 0.42
CA MET A 124 12.73 2.91 1.73
C MET A 124 13.83 3.98 1.92
N PRO A 125 15.09 3.79 1.47
CA PRO A 125 16.14 4.80 1.62
C PRO A 125 15.90 6.09 0.82
N LEU A 126 14.96 6.08 -0.14
CA LEU A 126 14.63 7.25 -0.95
C LEU A 126 13.69 8.22 -0.25
N PHE A 127 13.07 7.80 0.86
CA PHE A 127 11.99 8.54 1.49
C PHE A 127 12.24 8.73 3.00
N PRO A 128 11.93 9.91 3.55
CA PRO A 128 11.91 10.08 4.99
C PRO A 128 10.72 9.33 5.62
N PRO A 129 10.75 9.10 6.95
CA PRO A 129 9.63 8.50 7.68
C PRO A 129 8.31 9.26 7.43
N GLY A 130 7.20 8.52 7.33
CA GLY A 130 5.85 9.09 7.13
C GLY A 130 5.47 9.42 5.68
N VAL A 131 6.39 9.27 4.71
CA VAL A 131 6.08 9.46 3.28
C VAL A 131 5.44 8.22 2.66
N MET A 132 5.97 7.04 3.00
CA MET A 132 5.46 5.75 2.54
C MET A 132 4.48 5.16 3.56
N VAL A 133 3.53 4.34 3.10
CA VAL A 133 2.78 3.43 3.97
C VAL A 133 3.81 2.59 4.73
N GLY A 134 3.74 2.63 6.05
CA GLY A 134 4.62 1.82 6.91
C GLY A 134 4.50 0.35 6.54
N GLN A 135 5.65 -0.32 6.34
CA GLN A 135 5.71 -1.70 5.88
C GLN A 135 6.85 -2.44 6.58
N GLU A 136 6.53 -3.54 7.25
CA GLU A 136 7.51 -4.38 7.95
C GLU A 136 7.35 -5.83 7.52
N LEU A 137 8.48 -6.51 7.29
CA LEU A 137 8.49 -7.94 7.06
C LEU A 137 8.32 -8.67 8.39
N VAL A 138 7.52 -9.73 8.39
CA VAL A 138 7.32 -10.62 9.55
C VAL A 138 7.35 -12.08 9.13
N LYS A 139 7.79 -12.97 10.02
CA LYS A 139 7.71 -14.43 9.83
C LYS A 139 6.30 -14.91 10.20
N LEU A 140 5.71 -15.74 9.33
CA LEU A 140 4.37 -16.30 9.47
C LEU A 140 4.39 -17.64 10.18
N PRO A 141 3.54 -17.84 11.20
CA PRO A 141 3.17 -19.16 11.66
C PRO A 141 2.40 -19.94 10.59
N PRO A 142 2.78 -21.21 10.27
CA PRO A 142 2.04 -22.02 9.30
C PRO A 142 0.56 -22.15 9.63
N ALA A 143 0.22 -22.32 10.91
CA ALA A 143 -1.17 -22.43 11.37
C ALA A 143 -2.01 -21.18 11.06
N LEU A 144 -1.40 -19.99 11.04
CA LEU A 144 -2.09 -18.73 10.72
C LEU A 144 -2.55 -18.73 9.25
N VAL A 145 -1.71 -19.21 8.34
CA VAL A 145 -2.00 -19.30 6.90
C VAL A 145 -3.12 -20.30 6.62
N VAL A 146 -3.10 -21.46 7.31
CA VAL A 146 -4.17 -22.46 7.21
C VAL A 146 -5.52 -21.85 7.59
N ARG A 147 -5.61 -21.19 8.75
CA ARG A 147 -6.86 -20.53 9.21
C ARG A 147 -7.32 -19.42 8.26
N ALA A 148 -6.38 -18.65 7.72
CA ALA A 148 -6.68 -17.62 6.73
C ALA A 148 -7.30 -18.23 5.46
N ASN A 149 -6.74 -19.33 4.95
CA ASN A 149 -7.30 -20.03 3.81
C ASN A 149 -8.66 -20.65 4.12
N ASP A 150 -8.86 -21.24 5.30
CA ASP A 150 -10.19 -21.76 5.70
C ASP A 150 -11.27 -20.68 5.67
N THR A 151 -10.91 -19.46 6.08
CA THR A 151 -11.81 -18.31 5.96
C THR A 151 -12.10 -17.98 4.49
N LEU A 152 -11.11 -17.99 3.60
CA LEU A 152 -11.32 -17.74 2.17
C LEU A 152 -12.21 -18.78 1.51
N HIS A 153 -12.00 -20.07 1.81
CA HIS A 153 -12.86 -21.17 1.33
C HIS A 153 -14.29 -21.02 1.86
N HIS A 154 -14.47 -20.61 3.11
CA HIS A 154 -15.79 -20.34 3.67
C HIS A 154 -16.51 -19.19 2.96
N LEU A 155 -15.81 -18.06 2.75
CA LEU A 155 -16.34 -16.89 2.03
C LEU A 155 -16.73 -17.23 0.58
N GLU A 156 -15.96 -18.12 -0.05
CA GLU A 156 -16.24 -18.60 -1.40
C GLU A 156 -17.48 -19.49 -1.42
N LYS A 157 -17.56 -20.48 -0.52
CA LYS A 157 -18.71 -21.36 -0.38
C LYS A 157 -20.00 -20.61 -0.02
N SER A 158 -19.89 -19.53 0.76
CA SER A 158 -21.03 -18.68 1.13
C SER A 158 -21.44 -17.68 0.06
N GLY A 159 -20.73 -17.62 -1.08
CA GLY A 159 -20.99 -16.68 -2.18
C GLY A 159 -20.64 -15.23 -1.88
N VAL A 160 -19.95 -14.96 -0.77
CA VAL A 160 -19.53 -13.59 -0.37
C VAL A 160 -18.26 -13.19 -1.11
N ARG A 161 -17.38 -14.14 -1.42
CA ARG A 161 -16.14 -13.89 -2.14
C ARG A 161 -16.41 -13.54 -3.61
N PRO A 162 -15.87 -12.42 -4.15
CA PRO A 162 -16.12 -12.02 -5.53
C PRO A 162 -15.74 -13.11 -6.55
N ALA A 163 -16.59 -13.36 -7.54
CA ALA A 163 -16.41 -14.44 -8.53
C ALA A 163 -15.03 -14.43 -9.21
N HIS A 164 -14.50 -13.25 -9.55
CA HIS A 164 -13.18 -13.08 -10.19
C HIS A 164 -11.99 -13.35 -9.25
N ARG A 165 -12.24 -13.66 -7.97
CA ARG A 165 -11.24 -14.01 -6.95
C ARG A 165 -11.29 -15.48 -6.53
N GLN A 166 -12.31 -16.21 -6.99
CA GLN A 166 -12.53 -17.59 -6.60
C GLN A 166 -11.43 -18.51 -7.13
N ASN A 167 -11.26 -19.67 -6.48
CA ASN A 167 -10.23 -20.67 -6.81
C ASN A 167 -8.77 -20.16 -6.74
N LEU A 168 -8.52 -19.04 -6.07
CA LEU A 168 -7.17 -18.50 -5.89
C LEU A 168 -6.88 -18.20 -4.42
N TYR A 169 -6.11 -19.07 -3.76
CA TYR A 169 -5.87 -19.04 -2.31
C TYR A 169 -4.47 -18.54 -1.94
N LEU A 170 -4.17 -18.46 -0.65
CA LEU A 170 -2.87 -18.03 -0.15
C LEU A 170 -1.80 -19.09 -0.41
N ALA A 171 -0.56 -18.65 -0.65
CA ALA A 171 0.59 -19.55 -0.62
C ALA A 171 0.70 -20.17 0.78
N GLY A 172 0.98 -21.46 0.86
CA GLY A 172 0.92 -22.27 2.08
C GLY A 172 -0.45 -22.88 2.39
N ASP A 173 -1.40 -22.91 1.45
CA ASP A 173 -2.63 -23.73 1.60
C ASP A 173 -2.26 -25.22 1.52
N PRO A 174 -2.49 -26.04 2.57
CA PRO A 174 -2.14 -27.46 2.55
C PRO A 174 -3.06 -28.30 1.65
N ARG A 175 -4.18 -27.74 1.20
CA ARG A 175 -5.11 -28.43 0.30
C ARG A 175 -4.46 -28.66 -1.07
N PRO A 176 -4.80 -29.78 -1.74
CA PRO A 176 -4.35 -30.01 -3.10
C PRO A 176 -4.94 -28.95 -4.04
N GLY A 177 -4.09 -28.35 -4.86
CA GLY A 177 -4.45 -27.38 -5.89
C GLY A 177 -3.55 -27.53 -7.11
N GLU A 178 -3.91 -26.89 -8.21
CA GLU A 178 -3.10 -26.92 -9.44
C GLU A 178 -1.71 -26.30 -9.25
N GLN A 179 -1.57 -25.43 -8.25
CA GLN A 179 -0.33 -24.75 -7.89
C GLN A 179 -0.16 -24.81 -6.37
N GLN A 180 1.01 -25.25 -5.91
CA GLN A 180 1.42 -25.22 -4.51
C GLN A 180 2.70 -24.40 -4.39
N MET A 181 2.66 -23.41 -3.51
CA MET A 181 3.77 -22.53 -3.20
C MET A 181 3.84 -22.34 -1.70
N GLU A 182 5.04 -22.33 -1.14
CA GLU A 182 5.27 -21.98 0.25
C GLU A 182 5.51 -20.47 0.40
N GLU A 183 5.05 -19.88 1.50
CA GLU A 183 5.34 -18.50 1.86
C GLU A 183 5.46 -18.39 3.39
N GLY A 184 6.69 -18.21 3.87
CA GLY A 184 6.99 -18.10 5.30
C GLY A 184 6.96 -16.67 5.83
N TYR A 185 6.70 -15.67 4.98
CA TYR A 185 6.76 -14.26 5.34
C TYR A 185 5.50 -13.50 4.95
N ALA A 186 5.21 -12.41 5.65
CA ALA A 186 4.15 -11.47 5.35
C ALA A 186 4.61 -10.04 5.55
N PHE A 187 3.75 -9.09 5.16
CA PHE A 187 3.94 -7.69 5.49
C PHE A 187 2.92 -7.26 6.55
N LEU A 188 3.40 -6.61 7.61
CA LEU A 188 2.59 -5.70 8.42
C LEU A 188 2.56 -4.34 7.71
N LEU A 189 1.37 -3.78 7.54
CA LEU A 189 1.13 -2.50 6.88
C LEU A 189 0.53 -1.50 7.87
N GLU A 190 0.91 -0.23 7.77
CA GLU A 190 0.18 0.89 8.38
C GLU A 190 -1.30 0.86 7.95
N ASP A 191 -2.21 0.90 8.92
CA ASP A 191 -3.64 0.89 8.65
C ASP A 191 -4.14 2.25 8.12
N MET A 192 -4.29 2.31 6.79
CA MET A 192 -4.90 3.43 6.08
C MET A 192 -6.40 3.25 5.84
N THR A 193 -7.05 2.23 6.40
CA THR A 193 -8.51 2.08 6.26
C THR A 193 -9.25 3.24 6.94
N PRO A 194 -10.24 3.85 6.24
CA PRO A 194 -10.97 4.97 6.80
C PRO A 194 -12.01 4.51 7.82
N ASN A 195 -12.15 5.26 8.91
CA ASN A 195 -13.28 5.11 9.81
C ASN A 195 -14.50 5.90 9.28
N THR A 196 -15.34 5.23 8.49
CA THR A 196 -16.51 5.85 7.85
C THR A 196 -17.54 6.38 8.85
N SER A 197 -17.60 5.84 10.07
CA SER A 197 -18.49 6.35 11.13
C SER A 197 -18.10 7.74 11.62
N LEU A 198 -16.82 8.12 11.44
CA LEU A 198 -16.30 9.45 11.73
C LEU A 198 -16.27 10.36 10.49
N GLY A 199 -16.89 9.93 9.38
CA GLY A 199 -16.87 10.67 8.12
C GLY A 199 -15.55 10.58 7.36
N GLU A 200 -14.68 9.63 7.68
CA GLU A 200 -13.44 9.43 6.93
C GLU A 200 -13.68 8.69 5.61
N PHE A 201 -12.82 8.96 4.63
CA PHE A 201 -12.75 8.19 3.39
C PHE A 201 -11.32 8.13 2.86
N LEU A 202 -11.05 7.15 2.02
CA LEU A 202 -9.76 6.94 1.39
C LEU A 202 -9.87 7.27 -0.11
N LEU A 203 -8.92 8.06 -0.60
CA LEU A 203 -8.72 8.29 -2.03
C LEU A 203 -7.48 7.52 -2.48
N GLU A 204 -7.59 6.87 -3.62
CA GLU A 204 -6.50 6.13 -4.24
C GLU A 204 -6.27 6.63 -5.66
N PHE A 205 -5.05 7.06 -5.96
CA PHE A 205 -4.69 7.45 -7.33
C PHE A 205 -3.20 7.24 -7.60
N LYS A 206 -2.82 7.14 -8.87
CA LYS A 206 -1.42 7.13 -9.29
C LYS A 206 -1.07 8.47 -9.90
N ALA A 207 -0.06 9.16 -9.34
CA ALA A 207 0.40 10.46 -9.84
C ALA A 207 1.07 10.36 -11.22
N LYS A 208 1.55 9.18 -11.60
CA LYS A 208 2.19 8.88 -12.89
C LYS A 208 3.48 9.72 -13.08
N TRP A 209 3.68 10.24 -14.29
CA TRP A 209 4.89 10.96 -14.68
C TRP A 209 4.78 12.43 -14.26
N LEU A 210 5.39 12.78 -13.14
CA LEU A 210 5.41 14.14 -12.57
C LEU A 210 6.41 15.07 -13.28
N VAL A 211 7.29 14.51 -14.09
CA VAL A 211 8.19 15.22 -15.00
C VAL A 211 7.98 14.75 -16.43
N GLN A 212 8.31 15.60 -17.40
CA GLN A 212 8.17 15.23 -18.81
C GLN A 212 9.15 14.11 -19.18
N SER A 213 8.72 13.24 -20.09
CA SER A 213 9.62 12.28 -20.72
C SER A 213 10.79 13.01 -21.36
N PRO A 214 12.06 12.65 -21.06
CA PRO A 214 13.20 13.20 -21.77
C PRO A 214 13.19 12.93 -23.29
N ASN A 215 12.38 11.97 -23.75
CA ASN A 215 12.21 11.66 -25.16
C ASN A 215 11.02 12.39 -25.81
N ALA A 216 10.26 13.20 -25.06
CA ALA A 216 9.21 14.03 -25.64
C ALA A 216 9.84 15.05 -26.62
N PRO A 217 9.23 15.27 -27.79
CA PRO A 217 9.75 16.22 -28.78
C PRO A 217 9.77 17.65 -28.26
N GLN A 218 10.62 18.49 -28.85
CA GLN A 218 10.62 19.92 -28.57
C GLN A 218 9.26 20.54 -28.91
N GLY A 219 8.78 21.45 -28.07
CA GLY A 219 7.47 22.08 -28.25
C GLY A 219 6.29 21.15 -27.97
N TRP A 220 6.50 20.06 -27.24
CA TRP A 220 5.41 19.18 -26.78
C TRP A 220 4.27 19.99 -26.17
N LYS A 221 3.03 19.57 -26.44
CA LYS A 221 1.82 20.14 -25.84
C LYS A 221 1.32 19.31 -24.68
N ARG A 222 1.64 18.02 -24.62
CA ARG A 222 1.10 17.08 -23.63
C ARG A 222 2.19 16.41 -22.82
N CYS A 223 1.96 16.19 -21.53
CA CYS A 223 2.80 15.29 -20.75
C CYS A 223 2.62 13.85 -21.25
N ARG A 224 3.60 12.98 -21.01
CA ARG A 224 3.54 11.55 -21.38
C ARG A 224 2.24 10.87 -20.96
N THR A 225 1.76 11.16 -19.75
CA THR A 225 0.54 10.55 -19.20
C THR A 225 -0.70 10.96 -20.00
N CYS A 226 -0.81 12.25 -20.36
CA CYS A 226 -1.92 12.74 -21.17
C CYS A 226 -1.83 12.23 -22.61
N ALA A 227 -0.64 12.22 -23.23
CA ALA A 227 -0.41 11.66 -24.55
C ALA A 227 -0.83 10.18 -24.61
N LEU A 228 -0.37 9.36 -23.66
CA LEU A 228 -0.72 7.94 -23.57
C LEU A 228 -2.21 7.71 -23.34
N ARG A 229 -2.85 8.54 -22.53
CA ARG A 229 -4.29 8.45 -22.27
C ARG A 229 -5.09 8.70 -23.55
N LEU A 230 -4.77 9.77 -24.27
CA LEU A 230 -5.42 10.11 -25.54
C LEU A 230 -5.27 9.00 -26.56
N ARG A 231 -4.08 8.44 -26.66
CA ARG A 231 -3.82 7.29 -27.53
C ARG A 231 -4.66 6.07 -27.17
N LYS A 232 -4.84 5.79 -25.87
CA LYS A 232 -5.73 4.72 -25.42
C LYS A 232 -7.19 5.02 -25.74
N TYR A 233 -7.63 6.26 -25.56
CA TYR A 233 -8.99 6.69 -25.90
C TYR A 233 -9.26 6.61 -27.38
N SER A 234 -8.34 7.02 -28.25
CA SER A 234 -8.52 6.91 -29.70
C SER A 234 -8.67 5.46 -30.14
N ARG A 235 -7.85 4.55 -29.59
CA ARG A 235 -7.96 3.11 -29.82
C ARG A 235 -9.30 2.54 -29.34
N ALA A 236 -9.85 3.07 -28.25
CA ALA A 236 -11.16 2.66 -27.74
C ALA A 236 -12.31 3.20 -28.60
N ILE A 237 -12.27 4.46 -29.02
CA ILE A 237 -13.23 5.08 -29.95
C ILE A 237 -13.26 4.30 -31.27
N LYS A 238 -12.09 3.99 -31.84
CA LYS A 238 -11.98 3.18 -33.07
C LYS A 238 -12.60 1.78 -32.94
N LYS A 239 -12.75 1.27 -31.71
CA LYS A 239 -13.43 0.01 -31.39
C LYS A 239 -14.90 0.19 -31.01
N GLY A 240 -15.48 1.37 -31.26
CA GLY A 240 -16.87 1.69 -30.94
C GLY A 240 -17.17 1.84 -29.44
N LYS A 241 -16.14 2.03 -28.59
CA LYS A 241 -16.34 2.22 -27.15
C LYS A 241 -16.53 3.69 -26.81
N ASN A 242 -17.49 3.96 -25.92
CA ASN A 242 -17.60 5.27 -25.29
C ASN A 242 -16.40 5.50 -24.36
N VAL A 243 -15.78 6.68 -24.43
CA VAL A 243 -14.64 7.07 -23.60
C VAL A 243 -15.01 8.29 -22.78
N GLU A 244 -14.84 8.15 -21.46
CA GLU A 244 -15.05 9.26 -20.54
C GLU A 244 -13.73 9.83 -20.05
N TRP A 245 -13.63 11.16 -20.06
CA TRP A 245 -12.44 11.87 -19.63
C TRP A 245 -12.31 11.91 -18.10
N ARG A 246 -11.72 10.87 -17.51
CA ARG A 246 -11.57 10.77 -16.04
C ARG A 246 -10.15 10.93 -15.50
N GLY A 247 -9.18 11.21 -16.35
CA GLY A 247 -7.77 11.19 -15.93
C GLY A 247 -7.20 12.54 -15.50
N ILE A 248 -6.33 12.51 -14.48
CA ILE A 248 -5.55 13.67 -14.03
C ILE A 248 -4.37 13.97 -14.95
N CYS A 249 -4.04 15.25 -15.15
CA CYS A 249 -2.73 15.63 -15.67
C CYS A 249 -1.75 15.66 -14.50
N PRO A 250 -0.67 14.86 -14.50
CA PRO A 250 0.33 14.88 -13.43
C PRO A 250 0.92 16.27 -13.17
N PHE A 251 1.13 17.08 -14.22
CA PHE A 251 1.74 18.40 -14.06
C PHE A 251 0.82 19.39 -13.36
N ASP A 252 -0.50 19.19 -13.41
CA ASP A 252 -1.42 20.04 -12.65
C ASP A 252 -1.23 19.85 -11.14
N LEU A 253 -0.89 18.63 -10.69
CA LEU A 253 -0.60 18.32 -9.29
C LEU A 253 0.69 18.98 -8.77
N VAL A 254 1.67 19.21 -9.64
CA VAL A 254 3.00 19.71 -9.27
C VAL A 254 3.34 21.06 -9.92
N SER A 255 2.30 21.81 -10.26
CA SER A 255 2.37 23.09 -10.99
C SER A 255 2.70 24.29 -10.11
N ASN A 256 2.56 24.16 -8.79
CA ASN A 256 2.49 25.28 -7.83
C ASN A 256 1.36 26.29 -8.12
N ASP A 257 0.45 25.97 -9.06
CA ASP A 257 -0.72 26.77 -9.40
C ASP A 257 -1.94 26.14 -8.73
N GLN A 258 -2.57 26.90 -7.83
CA GLN A 258 -3.68 26.41 -7.02
C GLN A 258 -4.91 26.04 -7.87
N GLU A 259 -5.19 26.77 -8.95
CA GLU A 259 -6.36 26.49 -9.79
C GLU A 259 -6.14 25.24 -10.64
N ARG A 260 -4.93 25.04 -11.16
CA ARG A 260 -4.57 23.78 -11.82
C ARG A 260 -4.62 22.61 -10.85
N ALA A 261 -4.08 22.76 -9.65
CA ALA A 261 -4.15 21.72 -8.63
C ALA A 261 -5.60 21.38 -8.24
N LYS A 262 -6.49 22.37 -8.12
CA LYS A 262 -7.94 22.14 -7.92
C LYS A 262 -8.56 21.31 -9.04
N ILE A 263 -8.20 21.56 -10.31
CA ILE A 263 -8.70 20.75 -11.43
C ILE A 263 -8.30 19.28 -11.27
N ALA A 264 -7.05 19.01 -10.91
CA ALA A 264 -6.59 17.64 -10.65
C ALA A 264 -7.30 17.01 -9.45
N VAL A 265 -7.47 17.76 -8.36
CA VAL A 265 -8.14 17.30 -7.13
C VAL A 265 -9.61 16.99 -7.36
N ARG A 266 -10.36 17.81 -8.10
CA ARG A 266 -11.75 17.51 -8.45
C ARG A 266 -11.88 16.17 -9.19
N ARG A 267 -10.93 15.87 -10.09
CA ARG A 267 -10.89 14.57 -10.80
C ARG A 267 -10.53 13.40 -9.88
N ILE A 268 -9.73 13.62 -8.84
CA ILE A 268 -9.41 12.58 -7.84
C ILE A 268 -10.63 12.32 -6.94
N LEU A 269 -11.26 13.38 -6.43
CA LEU A 269 -12.42 13.30 -5.54
C LEU A 269 -13.64 12.65 -6.20
N GLN A 270 -13.85 12.98 -7.48
CA GLN A 270 -15.03 12.59 -8.27
C GLN A 270 -16.36 13.03 -7.63
N GLN A 271 -17.44 12.94 -8.41
CA GLN A 271 -18.79 13.25 -7.91
C GLN A 271 -19.22 12.24 -6.83
N PRO A 272 -19.94 12.66 -5.76
CA PRO A 272 -20.37 14.04 -5.46
C PRO A 272 -19.33 14.91 -4.74
N ARG A 273 -18.22 14.32 -4.27
CA ARG A 273 -17.22 15.01 -3.43
C ARG A 273 -16.56 16.19 -4.12
N SER A 274 -16.46 16.16 -5.45
CA SER A 274 -15.88 17.25 -6.25
C SER A 274 -16.70 18.54 -6.24
N GLU A 275 -17.96 18.51 -5.78
CA GLU A 275 -18.82 19.69 -5.65
C GLU A 275 -18.65 20.42 -4.31
N ASP A 276 -18.06 19.77 -3.31
CA ASP A 276 -17.75 20.41 -2.03
C ASP A 276 -16.47 21.25 -2.17
N GLU A 277 -16.63 22.54 -2.43
CA GLU A 277 -15.51 23.48 -2.60
C GLU A 277 -14.61 23.60 -1.36
N LYS A 278 -15.14 23.38 -0.15
CA LYS A 278 -14.31 23.38 1.07
C LYS A 278 -13.44 22.13 1.12
N LEU A 279 -14.00 20.97 0.78
CA LEU A 279 -13.26 19.72 0.67
C LEU A 279 -12.20 19.78 -0.44
N VAL A 280 -12.58 20.28 -1.63
CA VAL A 280 -11.65 20.48 -2.75
C VAL A 280 -10.49 21.38 -2.31
N GLY A 281 -10.78 22.53 -1.71
CA GLY A 281 -9.75 23.44 -1.20
C GLY A 281 -8.81 22.78 -0.20
N ARG A 282 -9.35 22.04 0.77
CA ARG A 282 -8.57 21.35 1.81
C ARG A 282 -7.66 20.26 1.23
N VAL A 283 -8.18 19.41 0.34
CA VAL A 283 -7.39 18.36 -0.31
C VAL A 283 -6.34 18.97 -1.25
N THR A 284 -6.67 20.06 -1.96
CA THR A 284 -5.69 20.81 -2.77
C THR A 284 -4.56 21.34 -1.91
N SER A 285 -4.85 22.04 -0.82
CA SER A 285 -3.81 22.56 0.08
C SER A 285 -2.94 21.44 0.67
N ALA A 286 -3.57 20.34 1.09
CA ALA A 286 -2.85 19.19 1.64
C ALA A 286 -1.91 18.55 0.61
N LEU A 287 -2.37 18.29 -0.62
CA LEU A 287 -1.53 17.68 -1.65
C LEU A 287 -0.43 18.63 -2.14
N MET A 288 -0.71 19.92 -2.31
CA MET A 288 0.33 20.89 -2.72
C MET A 288 1.42 21.04 -1.65
N GLY A 289 1.08 20.87 -0.37
CA GLY A 289 2.03 20.94 0.75
C GLY A 289 2.70 19.61 1.10
N CYS A 290 2.35 18.49 0.44
CA CYS A 290 2.82 17.19 0.86
C CYS A 290 4.23 16.87 0.29
N PRO A 291 5.15 16.30 1.10
CA PRO A 291 6.50 15.96 0.63
C PRO A 291 6.51 14.83 -0.41
N GLN A 292 5.47 14.00 -0.49
CA GLN A 292 5.37 12.86 -1.40
C GLN A 292 5.51 13.31 -2.86
N LEU A 293 4.81 14.37 -3.26
CA LEU A 293 4.80 14.84 -4.65
C LEU A 293 6.13 15.50 -5.05
N SER A 294 6.73 16.30 -4.16
CA SER A 294 8.02 16.94 -4.44
C SER A 294 9.14 15.90 -4.54
N ILE A 295 9.24 14.99 -3.56
CA ILE A 295 10.24 13.93 -3.56
C ILE A 295 10.08 13.02 -4.80
N LEU A 296 8.86 12.61 -5.13
CA LEU A 296 8.64 11.79 -6.34
C LEU A 296 9.04 12.53 -7.61
N LYS A 297 8.74 13.83 -7.74
CA LYS A 297 9.12 14.64 -8.90
C LYS A 297 10.64 14.66 -9.08
N GLU A 298 11.37 14.92 -8.00
CA GLU A 298 12.85 14.98 -7.99
C GLU A 298 13.49 13.62 -8.27
N LEU A 299 12.99 12.55 -7.64
CA LEU A 299 13.47 11.18 -7.88
C LEU A 299 13.20 10.74 -9.33
N GLN A 300 12.01 11.04 -9.88
CA GLN A 300 11.70 10.69 -11.26
C GLN A 300 12.60 11.41 -12.27
N ALA A 301 13.01 12.66 -11.99
CA ALA A 301 13.94 13.41 -12.83
C ALA A 301 15.38 12.87 -12.73
N SER A 302 15.84 12.58 -11.52
CA SER A 302 17.24 12.18 -11.27
C SER A 302 17.54 10.73 -11.65
N LEU A 303 16.57 9.82 -11.51
CA LEU A 303 16.76 8.39 -11.78
C LEU A 303 16.63 8.01 -13.25
N ASP A 304 15.98 8.82 -14.08
CA ASP A 304 15.82 8.58 -15.51
C ASP A 304 16.03 9.85 -16.35
N PRO A 305 17.27 10.37 -16.42
CA PRO A 305 17.58 11.60 -17.16
C PRO A 305 17.59 11.41 -18.68
N LYS A 306 17.67 10.17 -19.17
CA LYS A 306 17.76 9.84 -20.61
C LYS A 306 16.43 9.46 -21.23
N GLY A 307 15.42 9.18 -20.41
CA GLY A 307 14.13 8.67 -20.83
C GLY A 307 14.21 7.24 -21.33
N ILE A 308 13.05 6.67 -21.61
CA ILE A 308 12.89 5.27 -22.04
C ILE A 308 13.79 4.92 -23.22
N LEU A 309 13.91 5.78 -24.25
CA LEU A 309 14.67 5.43 -25.46
C LEU A 309 16.18 5.50 -25.27
N GLY A 310 16.66 6.24 -24.27
CA GLY A 310 18.09 6.42 -23.99
C GLY A 310 18.57 5.69 -22.74
N ALA A 311 17.68 5.02 -22.01
CA ALA A 311 18.00 4.33 -20.77
C ALA A 311 18.58 2.92 -20.99
N ASP A 312 19.40 2.47 -20.04
CA ASP A 312 19.66 1.04 -19.85
C ASP A 312 18.47 0.44 -19.06
N HIS A 313 17.65 -0.36 -19.74
CA HIS A 313 16.42 -0.95 -19.17
C HIS A 313 16.67 -2.02 -18.11
N LYS A 314 17.92 -2.44 -17.91
CA LYS A 314 18.33 -3.32 -16.82
C LYS A 314 18.89 -2.55 -15.64
N SER A 315 19.15 -1.24 -15.80
CA SER A 315 19.73 -0.45 -14.73
C SER A 315 18.75 -0.28 -13.56
N LYS A 316 19.26 -0.47 -12.34
CA LYS A 316 18.50 -0.28 -11.10
C LYS A 316 17.85 1.10 -11.03
N LYS A 317 18.54 2.15 -11.48
CA LYS A 317 18.01 3.52 -11.50
C LYS A 317 16.77 3.65 -12.38
N PHE A 318 16.84 3.19 -13.63
CA PHE A 318 15.71 3.25 -14.55
C PHE A 318 14.51 2.43 -14.04
N LEU A 319 14.74 1.21 -13.59
CA LEU A 319 13.68 0.35 -13.04
C LEU A 319 13.03 0.96 -11.80
N THR A 320 13.83 1.59 -10.93
CA THR A 320 13.31 2.34 -9.78
C THR A 320 12.47 3.53 -10.23
N ALA A 321 12.90 4.31 -11.23
CA ALA A 321 12.08 5.39 -11.79
C ALA A 321 10.73 4.86 -12.32
N MET A 322 10.74 3.70 -12.99
CA MET A 322 9.52 3.03 -13.47
C MET A 322 8.60 2.56 -12.33
N THR A 323 9.15 2.07 -11.21
CA THR A 323 8.39 1.79 -9.99
C THR A 323 7.76 3.06 -9.43
N LEU A 324 8.52 4.15 -9.29
CA LEU A 324 8.04 5.43 -8.75
C LEU A 324 6.98 6.13 -9.62
N ARG A 325 6.92 5.81 -10.91
CA ARG A 325 5.86 6.31 -11.84
C ARG A 325 4.58 5.50 -11.74
N ASP A 326 4.59 4.38 -11.03
CA ASP A 326 3.45 3.48 -10.93
C ASP A 326 3.06 3.14 -9.48
N CYS A 327 3.68 3.78 -8.49
CA CYS A 327 3.23 3.74 -7.11
C CYS A 327 1.85 4.40 -6.94
N THR A 328 1.16 4.06 -5.86
CA THR A 328 -0.18 4.54 -5.50
C THR A 328 -0.08 5.56 -4.38
N PHE A 329 -0.81 6.66 -4.50
CA PHE A 329 -1.13 7.57 -3.41
C PHE A 329 -2.36 7.06 -2.68
N TYR A 330 -2.21 6.86 -1.37
CA TYR A 330 -3.27 6.63 -0.41
C TYR A 330 -3.50 7.92 0.36
N VAL A 331 -4.65 8.55 0.18
CA VAL A 331 -4.99 9.81 0.85
C VAL A 331 -6.21 9.58 1.73
N LYS A 332 -5.98 9.42 3.03
CA LYS A 332 -7.03 9.29 4.04
C LYS A 332 -7.48 10.69 4.43
N VAL A 333 -8.75 10.98 4.19
CA VAL A 333 -9.38 12.28 4.48
C VAL A 333 -10.35 12.10 5.64
N SER A 334 -10.13 12.81 6.73
CA SER A 334 -11.08 12.94 7.85
C SER A 334 -11.80 14.29 7.78
N PRO A 335 -12.74 14.61 8.69
CA PRO A 335 -13.34 15.95 8.73
C PRO A 335 -12.33 17.08 8.98
N THR A 336 -11.24 16.80 9.69
CA THR A 336 -10.27 17.81 10.15
C THR A 336 -8.89 17.69 9.51
N ASP A 337 -8.54 16.52 8.97
CA ASP A 337 -7.18 16.22 8.50
C ASP A 337 -7.15 15.52 7.12
N VAL A 338 -6.00 15.57 6.45
CA VAL A 338 -5.70 14.88 5.19
C VAL A 338 -4.31 14.26 5.29
N GLN A 339 -4.26 12.94 5.41
CA GLN A 339 -3.03 12.17 5.51
C GLN A 339 -2.73 11.47 4.17
N ALA A 340 -1.55 11.71 3.62
CA ALA A 340 -1.08 11.06 2.39
C ALA A 340 0.06 10.06 2.67
N ARG A 341 0.03 8.93 1.97
CA ARG A 341 1.09 7.90 1.96
C ARG A 341 1.29 7.36 0.55
N LEU A 342 2.53 6.97 0.25
CA LEU A 342 2.85 6.21 -0.97
C LEU A 342 2.90 4.71 -0.68
N GLY A 343 2.30 3.91 -1.56
CA GLY A 343 2.38 2.45 -1.52
C GLY A 343 2.48 1.83 -2.92
N ASP A 344 2.33 0.50 -3.00
CA ASP A 344 2.42 -0.28 -4.24
C ASP A 344 3.74 -0.10 -5.03
N PHE A 345 4.86 -0.23 -4.33
CA PHE A 345 6.20 -0.18 -4.92
C PHE A 345 6.60 -1.52 -5.56
N ASP A 346 5.82 -1.98 -6.54
CA ASP A 346 6.12 -3.23 -7.23
C ASP A 346 7.45 -3.14 -8.00
N VAL A 347 8.29 -4.16 -7.84
CA VAL A 347 9.53 -4.29 -8.58
C VAL A 347 9.24 -4.29 -10.08
N LYS A 348 9.87 -3.38 -10.82
CA LYS A 348 9.84 -3.43 -12.28
C LYS A 348 11.06 -4.20 -12.78
N SER A 349 10.83 -5.07 -13.75
CA SER A 349 11.89 -5.77 -14.49
C SER A 349 11.87 -5.32 -15.94
N GLY A 350 13.06 -5.16 -16.54
CA GLY A 350 13.21 -4.89 -17.98
C GLY A 350 13.07 -6.16 -18.84
N GLU A 351 12.90 -7.32 -18.20
CA GLU A 351 12.87 -8.63 -18.84
C GLU A 351 11.46 -9.01 -19.31
N ALA A 352 11.33 -10.18 -19.94
CA ALA A 352 10.06 -10.73 -20.43
C ALA A 352 9.26 -9.77 -21.33
N GLY A 353 9.94 -9.00 -22.19
CA GLY A 353 9.33 -8.08 -23.14
C GLY A 353 8.73 -6.80 -22.54
N LYS A 354 8.90 -6.55 -21.23
CA LYS A 354 8.41 -5.32 -20.59
C LYS A 354 9.15 -4.07 -21.10
N SER A 355 10.46 -4.17 -21.30
CA SER A 355 11.26 -3.09 -21.89
C SER A 355 10.81 -2.78 -23.31
N ASP A 356 10.60 -3.80 -24.15
CA ASP A 356 10.07 -3.65 -25.51
C ASP A 356 8.73 -2.92 -25.51
N TYR A 357 7.81 -3.28 -24.60
CA TYR A 357 6.55 -2.57 -24.45
C TYR A 357 6.73 -1.09 -24.11
N TRP A 358 7.66 -0.73 -23.21
CA TRP A 358 7.94 0.67 -22.87
C TRP A 358 8.53 1.44 -24.04
N ILE A 359 9.51 0.84 -24.73
CA ILE A 359 10.17 1.43 -25.90
C ILE A 359 9.14 1.67 -27.01
N GLU A 360 8.35 0.65 -27.35
CA GLU A 360 7.36 0.74 -28.41
C GLU A 360 6.30 1.78 -28.06
N THR A 361 5.80 1.77 -26.83
CA THR A 361 4.86 2.79 -26.36
C THR A 361 5.45 4.19 -26.52
N GLU A 362 6.71 4.41 -26.14
CA GLU A 362 7.34 5.73 -26.25
C GLU A 362 7.52 6.17 -27.70
N ARG A 363 7.99 5.26 -28.57
CA ARG A 363 8.12 5.53 -30.01
C ARG A 363 6.78 5.89 -30.64
N GLU A 364 5.74 5.14 -30.32
CA GLU A 364 4.41 5.39 -30.87
C GLU A 364 3.84 6.74 -30.38
N LEU A 365 4.11 7.16 -29.13
CA LEU A 365 3.68 8.49 -28.65
C LEU A 365 4.36 9.64 -29.39
N ILE A 366 5.60 9.45 -29.82
CA ILE A 366 6.37 10.43 -30.59
C ILE A 366 5.92 10.40 -32.05
N ASN A 367 6.01 9.23 -32.69
CA ASN A 367 5.81 9.06 -34.13
C ASN A 367 4.37 9.32 -34.57
N GLU A 368 3.39 8.98 -33.73
CA GLU A 368 1.98 9.24 -34.02
C GLU A 368 1.52 10.63 -33.53
N GLY A 369 2.43 11.52 -33.11
CA GLY A 369 2.11 12.93 -32.82
C GLY A 369 1.37 13.21 -31.51
N TRP A 370 1.21 12.23 -30.61
CA TRP A 370 0.41 12.37 -29.38
C TRP A 370 0.96 13.40 -28.40
N TYR A 371 2.28 13.60 -28.36
CA TYR A 371 2.90 14.66 -27.56
C TYR A 371 2.60 16.05 -28.10
N SER A 372 2.57 16.20 -29.42
CA SER A 372 2.49 17.49 -30.12
C SER A 372 1.05 17.93 -30.45
N GLY A 373 0.07 17.03 -30.29
CA GLY A 373 -1.31 17.29 -30.71
C GLY A 373 -1.54 17.12 -32.21
N THR A 374 -0.59 16.48 -32.91
CA THR A 374 -0.61 16.30 -34.37
C THR A 374 -1.08 14.90 -34.77
N GLU A 375 -1.62 14.11 -33.84
CA GLU A 375 -2.12 12.76 -34.13
C GLU A 375 -3.21 12.74 -35.21
N ASP A 376 -3.24 11.71 -36.04
CA ASP A 376 -4.27 11.56 -37.07
C ASP A 376 -5.61 11.07 -36.50
N GLY A 377 -6.69 11.66 -37.01
CA GLY A 377 -8.06 11.36 -36.66
C GLY A 377 -8.85 12.58 -36.17
N ASP A 378 -10.16 12.51 -36.35
CA ASP A 378 -11.10 13.48 -35.81
C ASP A 378 -11.56 12.99 -34.43
N TYR A 379 -11.03 13.61 -33.38
CA TYR A 379 -11.33 13.24 -31.99
C TYR A 379 -11.90 14.45 -31.24
N PRO A 380 -12.75 14.22 -30.21
CA PRO A 380 -13.38 15.31 -29.46
C PRO A 380 -12.40 16.33 -28.86
N TRP A 381 -11.19 15.90 -28.48
CA TRP A 381 -10.15 16.76 -27.90
C TRP A 381 -9.32 17.53 -28.95
N LYS A 382 -9.67 17.44 -30.24
CA LYS A 382 -9.10 18.26 -31.30
C LYS A 382 -10.06 19.37 -31.76
N ALA A 383 -11.31 19.35 -31.30
CA ALA A 383 -12.24 20.45 -31.52
C ALA A 383 -11.76 21.72 -30.81
N GLY A 384 -12.05 22.89 -31.40
CA GLY A 384 -11.64 24.18 -30.88
C GLY A 384 -12.02 24.36 -29.40
N GLY A 385 -11.05 24.79 -28.57
CA GLY A 385 -11.25 25.01 -27.14
C GLY A 385 -11.20 23.75 -26.25
N LEU A 386 -11.13 22.54 -26.84
CA LEU A 386 -11.03 21.27 -26.12
C LEU A 386 -9.64 20.62 -26.23
N GLU A 387 -8.67 21.34 -26.79
CA GLU A 387 -7.29 20.86 -26.90
C GLU A 387 -6.69 20.62 -25.52
N VAL A 388 -6.20 19.40 -25.32
CA VAL A 388 -5.50 19.02 -24.09
C VAL A 388 -4.08 19.55 -24.18
N VAL A 389 -3.82 20.63 -23.45
CA VAL A 389 -2.49 21.23 -23.32
C VAL A 389 -2.05 21.13 -21.86
N CYS A 390 -0.87 20.58 -21.64
CA CYS A 390 -0.20 20.45 -20.35
C CYS A 390 0.85 21.55 -20.24
N ARG A 391 1.05 22.09 -19.04
CA ARG A 391 2.13 23.04 -18.74
C ARG A 391 3.00 22.43 -17.65
N ALA A 392 4.32 22.44 -17.85
CA ALA A 392 5.26 21.92 -16.86
C ALA A 392 5.25 22.75 -15.57
#